data_AF-C0GF64-F1
#
_entry.id   AF-C0GF64-F1
#
_cell.length_a   1.000
_cell.length_b   1.000
_cell.length_c   1.000
_cell.angle_alpha   90.00
_cell.angle_beta   90.00
_cell.angle_gamma   90.00
#
_symmetry.space_group_name_H-M   'P 1'
#
loop_
_entity.id
_entity.type
_entity.pdbx_description
1 polymer ?
#
loop_
_entity_poly.entity_id
_entity_poly.type
_entity_poly.pdbx_seq_one_letter_code
_entity_poly.pdbx_strand_id
1 'polypeptide(L)'
;MEKVDVAIIGCGPAGLSAAVNVKARNRSVLLVGPKLCSSALHKAHRVNNYLGMPGLSGDELRKSFIRHVREMGVDITQVSVSGIFPMGDSFQLQVQDEFWEARTVILTTGVFAAKSLPGENTYVGKGISYCGTCDAMFYRDKTIAVLADDVEHEDEVRFLAEVAKKVYFLPKYEKTGELLPNVEVLRDKVKEFQGGERMETLLLAEGGELNVDGAFLLKEQMPMAQLVNGLELVEKHIKVDTNMATNIPGVFAAGDVAGKPYQVAKAVGQGQLAALSAVAYVDSKKGAPV
;
A
#
# COMPACT_ATOMS: atom_id res chain seq x y z
N MET A 1 17.94 -3.89 -7.64
CA MET A 1 17.37 -3.12 -8.79
C MET A 1 18.21 -1.86 -9.03
N GLU A 2 18.31 -1.35 -10.26
CA GLU A 2 18.96 -0.05 -10.52
C GLU A 2 18.10 1.12 -9.98
N LYS A 3 18.74 2.20 -9.52
CA LYS A 3 18.09 3.40 -9.00
C LYS A 3 17.22 4.07 -10.07
N VAL A 4 15.94 4.28 -9.77
CA VAL A 4 15.00 4.96 -10.68
C VAL A 4 14.87 6.46 -10.37
N ASP A 5 14.45 7.26 -11.35
CA ASP A 5 14.18 8.68 -11.12
C ASP A 5 12.91 8.87 -10.28
N VAL A 6 11.83 8.13 -10.59
CA VAL A 6 10.54 8.26 -9.91
C VAL A 6 9.95 6.88 -9.56
N ALA A 7 9.69 6.63 -8.28
CA ALA A 7 8.86 5.51 -7.84
C ALA A 7 7.41 5.97 -7.61
N ILE A 8 6.45 5.22 -8.10
CA ILE A 8 5.01 5.49 -7.99
C ILE A 8 4.37 4.34 -7.24
N ILE A 9 3.83 4.64 -6.06
CA ILE A 9 3.25 3.64 -5.17
C ILE A 9 1.74 3.62 -5.36
N GLY A 10 1.24 2.58 -6.02
CA GLY A 10 -0.16 2.41 -6.37
C GLY A 10 -0.41 2.56 -7.88
N CYS A 11 -1.18 1.64 -8.44
CA CYS A 11 -1.56 1.65 -9.87
C CYS A 11 -3.03 2.05 -10.10
N GLY A 12 -3.53 3.00 -9.29
CA GLY A 12 -4.82 3.66 -9.53
C GLY A 12 -4.78 4.66 -10.70
N PRO A 13 -5.91 5.32 -11.04
CA PRO A 13 -5.93 6.34 -12.10
C PRO A 13 -4.88 7.45 -11.93
N ALA A 14 -4.59 7.85 -10.69
CA ALA A 14 -3.52 8.80 -10.38
C ALA A 14 -2.13 8.24 -10.71
N GLY A 15 -1.81 7.03 -10.23
CA GLY A 15 -0.51 6.39 -10.48
C GLY A 15 -0.28 6.07 -11.96
N LEU A 16 -1.31 5.58 -12.66
CA LEU A 16 -1.26 5.32 -14.10
C LEU A 16 -1.03 6.62 -14.89
N SER A 17 -1.74 7.71 -14.55
CA SER A 17 -1.52 9.03 -15.16
C SER A 17 -0.11 9.55 -14.88
N ALA A 18 0.37 9.42 -13.64
CA ALA A 18 1.70 9.83 -13.26
C ALA A 18 2.77 9.07 -14.07
N ALA A 19 2.62 7.75 -14.22
CA ALA A 19 3.54 6.90 -14.94
C ALA A 19 3.69 7.30 -16.42
N VAL A 20 2.57 7.56 -17.11
CA VAL A 20 2.59 8.07 -18.50
C VAL A 20 3.38 9.39 -18.58
N ASN A 21 3.14 10.30 -17.63
CA ASN A 21 3.75 11.62 -17.66
C ASN A 21 5.25 11.61 -17.29
N VAL A 22 5.67 10.76 -16.34
CA VAL A 22 7.10 10.54 -16.05
C VAL A 22 7.81 9.98 -17.29
N LYS A 23 7.22 8.96 -17.92
CA LYS A 23 7.77 8.34 -19.13
C LYS A 23 7.87 9.34 -20.29
N ALA A 24 6.85 10.17 -20.50
CA ALA A 24 6.83 11.21 -21.52
C ALA A 24 7.93 12.29 -21.32
N ARG A 25 8.52 12.40 -20.12
CA ARG A 25 9.65 13.26 -19.81
C ARG A 25 11.01 12.56 -19.85
N ASN A 26 11.08 11.35 -20.44
CA ASN A 26 12.30 10.55 -20.55
C ASN A 26 12.98 10.34 -19.19
N ARG A 27 12.20 9.95 -18.18
CA ARG A 27 12.69 9.57 -16.85
C ARG A 27 12.34 8.12 -16.57
N SER A 28 13.20 7.43 -15.81
CA SER A 28 12.93 6.05 -15.40
C SER A 28 11.83 6.03 -14.34
N VAL A 29 10.90 5.10 -14.50
CA VAL A 29 9.72 4.98 -13.63
C VAL A 29 9.62 3.56 -13.09
N LEU A 30 9.46 3.44 -11.78
CA LEU A 30 8.98 2.22 -11.13
C LEU A 30 7.51 2.45 -10.76
N LEU A 31 6.58 1.76 -11.42
CA LEU A 31 5.18 1.75 -11.02
C LEU A 31 4.88 0.44 -10.28
N VAL A 32 4.59 0.52 -8.99
CA VAL A 32 4.22 -0.64 -8.17
C VAL A 32 2.74 -0.67 -7.87
N GLY A 33 2.17 -1.87 -7.77
CA GLY A 33 0.81 -2.05 -7.29
C GLY A 33 0.36 -3.50 -7.33
N PRO A 34 -0.82 -3.79 -6.77
CA PRO A 34 -1.35 -5.15 -6.74
C PRO A 34 -1.72 -5.62 -8.15
N LYS A 35 -1.92 -6.94 -8.28
CA LYS A 35 -2.38 -7.57 -9.53
C LYS A 35 -3.65 -6.91 -10.07
N LEU A 36 -4.60 -6.57 -9.19
CA LEU A 36 -5.79 -5.80 -9.54
C LEU A 36 -5.59 -4.30 -9.25
N CYS A 37 -5.07 -3.60 -10.24
CA CYS A 37 -4.94 -2.15 -10.19
C CYS A 37 -6.28 -1.42 -10.07
N SER A 38 -6.48 -0.63 -9.02
CA SER A 38 -7.70 0.13 -8.72
C SER A 38 -8.95 -0.74 -8.49
N SER A 39 -8.99 -1.45 -7.36
CA SER A 39 -10.18 -2.22 -6.94
C SER A 39 -11.43 -1.33 -6.82
N ALA A 40 -11.28 -0.07 -6.40
CA ALA A 40 -12.38 0.89 -6.32
C ALA A 40 -12.99 1.20 -7.70
N LEU A 41 -12.17 1.45 -8.73
CA LEU A 41 -12.67 1.68 -10.08
C LEU A 41 -13.24 0.39 -10.69
N HIS A 42 -12.58 -0.75 -10.48
CA HIS A 42 -13.05 -2.04 -11.00
C HIS A 42 -14.51 -2.36 -10.58
N LYS A 43 -14.90 -2.00 -9.36
CA LYS A 43 -16.26 -2.24 -8.81
C LYS A 43 -17.34 -1.31 -9.39
N ALA A 44 -16.99 -0.24 -10.10
CA ALA A 44 -17.98 0.68 -10.62
C ALA A 44 -18.74 0.07 -11.81
N HIS A 45 -20.06 -0.05 -11.68
CA HIS A 45 -20.91 -0.60 -12.75
C HIS A 45 -20.89 0.26 -14.03
N ARG A 46 -20.84 1.58 -13.88
CA ARG A 46 -20.89 2.53 -14.99
C ARG A 46 -20.25 3.86 -14.61
N VAL A 47 -19.48 4.43 -15.54
CA VAL A 47 -18.81 5.73 -15.45
C VAL A 47 -19.32 6.61 -16.59
N ASN A 48 -20.04 7.68 -16.24
CA ASN A 48 -20.57 8.64 -17.22
C ASN A 48 -19.92 10.02 -17.11
N ASN A 49 -19.06 10.22 -16.11
CA ASN A 49 -18.48 11.52 -15.76
C ASN A 49 -16.96 11.59 -16.03
N TYR A 50 -16.45 10.75 -16.92
CA TYR A 50 -15.09 10.85 -17.45
C TYR A 50 -15.16 11.33 -18.90
N LEU A 51 -14.71 12.57 -19.13
CA LEU A 51 -14.84 13.24 -20.43
C LEU A 51 -14.18 12.43 -21.55
N GLY A 52 -14.89 12.24 -22.66
CA GLY A 52 -14.41 11.48 -23.82
C GLY A 52 -14.66 9.96 -23.77
N MET A 53 -15.07 9.41 -22.61
CA MET A 53 -15.34 7.97 -22.46
C MET A 53 -16.67 7.70 -21.73
N PRO A 54 -17.83 8.14 -22.27
CA PRO A 54 -19.12 7.98 -21.60
C PRO A 54 -19.59 6.51 -21.63
N GLY A 55 -20.23 6.06 -20.56
CA GLY A 55 -20.99 4.81 -20.54
C GLY A 55 -20.18 3.54 -20.31
N LEU A 56 -18.86 3.65 -20.16
CA LEU A 56 -18.02 2.50 -19.84
C LEU A 56 -18.29 2.00 -18.43
N SER A 57 -18.18 0.70 -18.21
CA SER A 57 -17.98 0.16 -16.87
C SER A 57 -16.64 0.62 -16.30
N GLY A 58 -16.51 0.57 -14.98
CA GLY A 58 -15.27 0.89 -14.30
C GLY A 58 -14.12 -0.01 -14.72
N ASP A 59 -14.37 -1.31 -14.94
CA ASP A 59 -13.34 -2.24 -15.40
C ASP A 59 -12.89 -1.96 -16.85
N GLU A 60 -13.79 -1.59 -17.75
CA GLU A 60 -13.44 -1.17 -19.12
C GLU A 60 -12.56 0.08 -19.12
N LEU A 61 -12.93 1.09 -18.33
CA LEU A 61 -12.15 2.32 -18.19
C LEU A 61 -10.75 2.03 -17.60
N ARG A 62 -10.69 1.21 -16.55
CA ARG A 62 -9.45 0.75 -15.89
C ARG A 62 -8.54 0.00 -16.87
N LYS A 63 -9.08 -0.94 -17.65
CA LYS A 63 -8.34 -1.66 -18.70
C LYS A 63 -7.81 -0.72 -19.78
N SER A 64 -8.59 0.32 -20.14
CA SER A 64 -8.15 1.36 -21.07
C SER A 64 -6.92 2.11 -20.55
N PHE A 65 -6.92 2.51 -19.27
CA PHE A 65 -5.76 3.16 -18.66
C PHE A 65 -4.52 2.26 -18.60
N ILE A 66 -4.68 1.00 -18.20
CA ILE A 66 -3.56 0.04 -18.12
C ILE A 66 -2.97 -0.22 -19.51
N ARG A 67 -3.81 -0.35 -20.55
CA ARG A 67 -3.35 -0.50 -21.93
C ARG A 67 -2.50 0.70 -22.35
N HIS A 68 -2.95 1.92 -22.10
CA HIS A 68 -2.19 3.13 -22.45
C HIS A 68 -0.82 3.18 -21.75
N VAL A 69 -0.76 2.85 -20.44
CA VAL A 69 0.50 2.79 -19.69
C VAL A 69 1.47 1.77 -20.29
N ARG A 70 0.97 0.60 -20.71
CA ARG A 70 1.79 -0.44 -21.37
C ARG A 70 2.25 -0.04 -22.77
N GLU A 71 1.39 0.61 -23.56
CA GLU A 71 1.75 1.15 -24.88
C GLU A 71 2.85 2.22 -24.78
N MET A 72 2.91 2.94 -23.66
CA MET A 72 4.01 3.86 -23.33
C MET A 72 5.29 3.15 -22.87
N GLY A 73 5.30 1.81 -22.79
CA GLY A 73 6.45 1.03 -22.34
C GLY A 73 6.72 1.18 -20.84
N VAL A 74 5.65 1.24 -20.03
CA VAL A 74 5.73 1.18 -18.57
C VAL A 74 5.01 -0.07 -18.08
N ASP A 75 5.76 -0.92 -17.38
CA ASP A 75 5.22 -2.11 -16.73
C ASP A 75 4.77 -1.79 -15.29
N ILE A 76 3.81 -2.58 -14.82
CA ILE A 76 3.33 -2.53 -13.45
C ILE A 76 4.00 -3.67 -12.69
N THR A 77 4.86 -3.31 -11.74
CA THR A 77 5.59 -4.28 -10.91
C THR A 77 4.70 -4.72 -9.76
N GLN A 78 4.41 -6.02 -9.68
CA GLN A 78 3.51 -6.60 -8.69
C GLN A 78 4.24 -6.89 -7.39
N VAL A 79 4.53 -5.83 -6.65
CA VAL A 79 5.20 -5.90 -5.33
C VAL A 79 4.52 -4.96 -4.35
N SER A 80 4.67 -5.26 -3.06
CA SER A 80 4.26 -4.38 -1.97
C SER A 80 5.48 -3.62 -1.45
N VAL A 81 5.32 -2.33 -1.19
CA VAL A 81 6.32 -1.49 -0.52
C VAL A 81 5.90 -1.34 0.93
N SER A 82 6.73 -1.82 1.86
CA SER A 82 6.42 -1.81 3.30
C SER A 82 6.93 -0.57 4.02
N GLY A 83 7.88 0.15 3.42
CA GLY A 83 8.44 1.35 4.01
C GLY A 83 9.23 2.16 3.00
N ILE A 84 9.29 3.47 3.23
CA ILE A 84 10.05 4.42 2.43
C ILE A 84 10.89 5.27 3.38
N PHE A 85 12.20 5.23 3.17
CA PHE A 85 13.18 5.83 4.06
C PHE A 85 13.98 6.90 3.30
N PRO A 86 14.04 8.15 3.81
CA PRO A 86 14.86 9.19 3.19
C PRO A 86 16.35 8.90 3.39
N MET A 87 17.11 8.92 2.29
CA MET A 87 18.55 8.67 2.23
C MET A 87 19.32 9.91 1.74
N GLY A 88 18.92 11.09 2.22
CA GLY A 88 19.52 12.37 1.84
C GLY A 88 19.02 12.88 0.49
N ASP A 89 19.56 12.38 -0.62
CA ASP A 89 19.24 12.83 -1.99
C ASP A 89 18.24 11.94 -2.74
N SER A 90 17.77 10.90 -2.06
CA SER A 90 16.97 9.81 -2.61
C SER A 90 16.21 9.08 -1.50
N PHE A 91 15.49 8.04 -1.88
CA PHE A 91 14.63 7.25 -1.02
C PHE A 91 14.93 5.76 -1.22
N GLN A 92 15.03 5.03 -0.11
CA GLN A 92 15.00 3.58 -0.11
C GLN A 92 13.57 3.08 0.08
N LEU A 93 13.14 2.17 -0.79
CA LEU A 93 11.85 1.49 -0.73
C LEU A 93 12.11 0.07 -0.24
N GLN A 94 11.52 -0.30 0.89
CA GLN A 94 11.57 -1.67 1.37
C GLN A 94 10.54 -2.51 0.61
N VAL A 95 11.04 -3.52 -0.10
CA VAL A 95 10.26 -4.44 -0.92
C VAL A 95 10.62 -5.85 -0.49
N GLN A 96 9.74 -6.49 0.29
CA GLN A 96 10.03 -7.78 0.93
C GLN A 96 11.34 -7.67 1.74
N ASP A 97 12.34 -8.51 1.44
CA ASP A 97 13.64 -8.54 2.10
C ASP A 97 14.71 -7.71 1.36
N GLU A 98 14.31 -6.95 0.34
CA GLU A 98 15.19 -6.09 -0.46
C GLU A 98 14.93 -4.60 -0.23
N PHE A 99 15.94 -3.79 -0.54
CA PHE A 99 15.82 -2.35 -0.64
C PHE A 99 16.06 -1.89 -2.08
N TRP A 100 15.07 -1.19 -2.63
CA TRP A 100 15.14 -0.55 -3.93
C TRP A 100 15.32 0.95 -3.75
N GLU A 101 15.78 1.67 -4.77
CA GLU A 101 16.12 3.08 -4.64
C GLU A 101 15.44 3.95 -5.70
N ALA A 102 14.92 5.10 -5.28
CA ALA A 102 14.34 6.11 -6.16
C ALA A 102 14.76 7.53 -5.76
N ARG A 103 14.92 8.45 -6.73
CA ARG A 103 15.22 9.87 -6.41
C ARG A 103 14.02 10.62 -5.85
N THR A 104 12.82 10.26 -6.30
CA THR A 104 11.56 10.84 -5.82
C THR A 104 10.49 9.76 -5.72
N VAL A 105 9.48 10.02 -4.89
CA VAL A 105 8.35 9.10 -4.70
C VAL A 105 7.03 9.82 -4.89
N ILE A 106 6.10 9.19 -5.60
CA ILE A 106 4.71 9.62 -5.74
C ILE A 106 3.79 8.59 -5.10
N LEU A 107 3.09 9.00 -4.05
CA LEU A 107 2.12 8.18 -3.34
C LEU A 107 0.75 8.30 -4.02
N THR A 108 0.21 7.20 -4.51
CA THR A 108 -1.09 7.12 -5.20
C THR A 108 -1.90 5.90 -4.76
N THR A 109 -1.74 5.51 -3.50
CA THR A 109 -2.31 4.32 -2.88
C THR A 109 -3.84 4.37 -2.72
N GLY A 110 -4.47 5.50 -3.04
CA GLY A 110 -5.90 5.71 -2.88
C GLY A 110 -6.28 6.01 -1.44
N VAL A 111 -7.56 5.83 -1.10
CA VAL A 111 -8.02 5.99 0.28
C VAL A 111 -7.96 4.66 0.98
N PHE A 112 -7.25 4.64 2.10
CA PHE A 112 -7.28 3.57 3.06
C PHE A 112 -8.69 3.41 3.63
N ALA A 113 -9.42 2.41 3.13
CA ALA A 113 -10.79 2.13 3.56
C ALA A 113 -10.86 1.11 4.70
N ALA A 114 -9.75 0.46 5.07
CA ALA A 114 -9.72 -0.43 6.21
C ALA A 114 -9.85 0.41 7.49
N LYS A 115 -11.00 0.32 8.15
CA LYS A 115 -11.14 0.85 9.51
C LYS A 115 -10.18 0.03 10.39
N SER A 116 -9.20 0.68 11.01
CA SER A 116 -8.39 0.04 12.05
C SER A 116 -9.32 -0.54 13.09
N LEU A 117 -9.03 -1.75 13.54
CA LEU A 117 -9.79 -2.36 14.63
C LEU A 117 -9.48 -1.62 15.94
N PRO A 118 -10.41 -1.57 16.90
CA PRO A 118 -10.11 -1.12 18.26
C PRO A 118 -8.82 -1.76 18.79
N GLY A 119 -7.94 -0.94 19.37
CA GLY A 119 -6.62 -1.36 19.85
C GLY A 119 -5.52 -1.49 18.77
N GLU A 120 -5.86 -1.59 17.48
CA GLU A 120 -4.88 -1.82 16.41
C GLU A 120 -3.76 -0.77 16.41
N ASN A 121 -4.11 0.51 16.29
CA ASN A 121 -3.14 1.61 16.23
C ASN A 121 -2.34 1.80 17.53
N THR A 122 -2.87 1.34 18.67
CA THR A 122 -2.20 1.43 19.96
C THR A 122 -1.01 0.47 20.03
N TYR A 123 -1.15 -0.72 19.43
CA TYR A 123 -0.18 -1.81 19.56
C TYR A 123 0.65 -2.08 18.30
N VAL A 124 0.52 -1.28 17.24
CA VAL A 124 1.46 -1.33 16.11
C VAL A 124 2.88 -1.11 16.64
N GLY A 125 3.79 -2.03 16.31
CA GLY A 125 5.17 -2.03 16.83
C GLY A 125 5.30 -2.43 18.30
N LYS A 126 4.18 -2.76 18.97
CA LYS A 126 4.10 -3.24 20.36
C LYS A 126 3.27 -4.53 20.45
N GLY A 127 3.48 -5.45 19.52
CA GLY A 127 2.73 -6.72 19.44
C GLY A 127 1.87 -6.87 18.19
N ILE A 128 1.61 -5.79 17.44
CA ILE A 128 0.96 -5.85 16.12
C ILE A 128 1.98 -5.49 15.02
N SER A 129 2.06 -6.33 14.00
CA SER A 129 2.87 -6.12 12.78
C SER A 129 2.01 -6.23 11.52
N TYR A 130 2.46 -5.58 10.44
CA TYR A 130 1.90 -5.70 9.09
C TYR A 130 2.82 -6.43 8.12
N CYS A 131 4.06 -6.74 8.53
CA CYS A 131 5.05 -7.42 7.72
C CYS A 131 5.47 -8.71 8.41
N GLY A 132 4.98 -9.84 7.91
CA GLY A 132 5.34 -11.16 8.40
C GLY A 132 6.85 -11.40 8.27
N THR A 133 7.42 -11.14 7.10
CA THR A 133 8.85 -11.43 6.85
C THR A 133 9.80 -10.60 7.71
N CYS A 134 9.45 -9.33 7.97
CA CYS A 134 10.27 -8.42 8.76
C CYS A 134 10.33 -8.82 10.24
N ASP A 135 9.17 -9.11 10.83
CA ASP A 135 9.04 -9.25 12.29
C ASP A 135 8.91 -10.70 12.76
N ALA A 136 8.69 -11.68 11.87
CA ALA A 136 8.48 -13.09 12.22
C ALA A 136 9.51 -13.62 13.24
N MET A 137 10.77 -13.25 13.06
CA MET A 137 11.87 -13.73 13.89
C MET A 137 11.74 -13.33 15.37
N PHE A 138 11.07 -12.22 15.69
CA PHE A 138 10.77 -11.84 17.08
C PHE A 138 9.73 -12.75 17.74
N TYR A 139 9.02 -13.55 16.95
CA TYR A 139 7.94 -14.46 17.37
C TYR A 139 8.31 -15.94 17.23
N ARG A 140 9.60 -16.24 17.10
CA ARG A 140 10.11 -17.62 17.16
C ARG A 140 9.63 -18.32 18.43
N ASP A 141 9.09 -19.53 18.27
CA ASP A 141 8.54 -20.37 19.35
C ASP A 141 7.37 -19.76 20.14
N LYS A 142 6.76 -18.68 19.63
CA LYS A 142 5.62 -17.99 20.25
C LYS A 142 4.28 -18.36 19.64
N THR A 143 3.19 -17.99 20.30
CA THR A 143 1.82 -18.12 19.76
C THR A 143 1.42 -16.81 19.11
N ILE A 144 1.03 -16.83 17.84
CA ILE A 144 0.65 -15.61 17.10
C ILE A 144 -0.74 -15.73 16.50
N ALA A 145 -1.38 -14.58 16.26
CA ALA A 145 -2.56 -14.49 15.41
C ALA A 145 -2.17 -13.91 14.03
N VAL A 146 -2.78 -14.38 12.96
CA VAL A 146 -2.59 -13.84 11.61
C VAL A 146 -3.95 -13.56 11.00
N LEU A 147 -4.19 -12.31 10.63
CA LEU A 147 -5.40 -11.87 9.92
C LEU A 147 -5.01 -11.61 8.48
N ALA A 148 -5.62 -12.32 7.53
CA ALA A 148 -5.41 -12.08 6.10
C ALA A 148 -6.72 -11.63 5.43
N ASP A 149 -6.65 -10.59 4.61
CA ASP A 149 -7.80 -10.13 3.82
C ASP A 149 -7.97 -10.85 2.48
N ASP A 150 -6.89 -11.42 1.92
CA ASP A 150 -6.89 -12.15 0.66
C ASP A 150 -6.11 -13.48 0.72
N VAL A 151 -6.45 -14.42 -0.18
CA VAL A 151 -5.80 -15.73 -0.33
C VAL A 151 -4.35 -15.60 -0.80
N GLU A 152 -3.98 -14.50 -1.46
CA GLU A 152 -2.60 -14.22 -1.87
C GLU A 152 -1.64 -14.10 -0.66
N HIS A 153 -2.15 -13.90 0.56
CA HIS A 153 -1.34 -13.84 1.78
C HIS A 153 -1.03 -15.20 2.42
N GLU A 154 -1.55 -16.32 1.90
CA GLU A 154 -1.33 -17.65 2.50
C GLU A 154 0.14 -18.09 2.50
N ASP A 155 0.93 -17.66 1.53
CA ASP A 155 2.38 -17.93 1.50
C ASP A 155 3.08 -17.31 2.72
N GLU A 156 2.69 -16.09 3.09
CA GLU A 156 3.23 -15.39 4.25
C GLU A 156 2.71 -16.00 5.57
N VAL A 157 1.47 -16.50 5.59
CA VAL A 157 0.94 -17.29 6.72
C VAL A 157 1.76 -18.56 6.92
N ARG A 158 2.10 -19.28 5.84
CA ARG A 158 2.96 -20.47 5.89
C ARG A 158 4.35 -20.13 6.43
N PHE A 159 4.96 -19.08 5.92
CA PHE A 159 6.25 -18.59 6.42
C PHE A 159 6.19 -18.27 7.93
N LEU A 160 5.16 -17.56 8.39
CA LEU A 160 4.97 -17.26 9.81
C LEU A 160 4.80 -18.54 10.65
N ALA A 161 4.12 -19.54 10.11
CA ALA A 161 3.93 -20.84 10.75
C ALA A 161 5.21 -21.69 10.81
N GLU A 162 6.20 -21.47 9.93
CA GLU A 162 7.52 -22.09 10.06
C GLU A 162 8.33 -21.52 11.24
N VAL A 163 8.06 -20.28 11.64
CA VAL A 163 8.79 -19.58 12.70
C VAL A 163 8.08 -19.70 14.05
N ALA A 164 6.75 -19.57 14.07
CA ALA A 164 5.96 -19.57 15.29
C ALA A 164 5.64 -20.98 15.81
N LYS A 165 5.43 -21.12 17.13
CA LYS A 165 5.00 -22.38 17.75
C LYS A 165 3.57 -22.74 17.36
N LYS A 166 2.68 -21.74 17.32
CA LYS A 166 1.26 -21.91 16.98
C LYS A 166 0.75 -20.65 16.28
N VAL A 167 -0.06 -20.83 15.25
CA VAL A 167 -0.69 -19.74 14.50
C VAL A 167 -2.21 -19.86 14.58
N TYR A 168 -2.88 -18.87 15.13
CA TYR A 168 -4.32 -18.67 14.94
C TYR A 168 -4.54 -17.89 13.66
N PHE A 169 -5.09 -18.53 12.63
CA PHE A 169 -5.31 -17.91 11.33
C PHE A 169 -6.76 -17.47 11.15
N LEU A 170 -6.99 -16.18 10.91
CA LEU A 170 -8.30 -15.56 10.77
C LEU A 170 -8.47 -14.98 9.35
N PRO A 171 -8.76 -15.83 8.34
CA PRO A 171 -8.97 -15.38 6.96
C PRO A 171 -10.31 -14.66 6.79
N LYS A 172 -10.33 -13.56 6.02
CA LYS A 172 -11.57 -12.86 5.63
C LYS A 172 -12.26 -13.44 4.38
N TYR A 173 -11.77 -14.56 3.88
CA TYR A 173 -12.27 -15.28 2.71
C TYR A 173 -12.61 -16.73 3.06
N GLU A 174 -13.46 -17.38 2.27
CA GLU A 174 -14.06 -18.66 2.66
C GLU A 174 -13.14 -19.87 2.51
N LYS A 175 -12.38 -19.98 1.42
CA LYS A 175 -11.59 -21.20 1.15
C LYS A 175 -10.12 -20.93 1.39
N THR A 176 -9.53 -21.69 2.31
CA THR A 176 -8.09 -21.70 2.54
C THR A 176 -7.42 -22.81 1.76
N GLY A 177 -6.16 -22.61 1.36
CA GLY A 177 -5.30 -23.64 0.80
C GLY A 177 -4.76 -24.61 1.86
N GLU A 178 -3.70 -25.34 1.50
CA GLU A 178 -2.99 -26.24 2.41
C GLU A 178 -2.12 -25.43 3.39
N LEU A 179 -2.33 -25.67 4.68
CA LEU A 179 -1.67 -24.95 5.78
C LEU A 179 -0.85 -25.94 6.64
N LEU A 180 0.14 -25.43 7.35
CA LEU A 180 0.97 -26.25 8.24
C LEU A 180 0.15 -26.76 9.46
N PRO A 181 0.53 -27.91 10.07
CA PRO A 181 -0.24 -28.52 11.16
C PRO A 181 -0.40 -27.66 12.42
N ASN A 182 0.47 -26.68 12.62
CA ASN A 182 0.42 -25.73 13.74
C ASN A 182 -0.44 -24.49 13.45
N VAL A 183 -1.15 -24.46 12.31
CA VAL A 183 -2.09 -23.40 11.94
C VAL A 183 -3.52 -23.84 12.27
N GLU A 184 -4.16 -23.10 13.17
CA GLU A 184 -5.56 -23.28 13.55
C GLU A 184 -6.42 -22.19 12.89
N VAL A 185 -7.31 -22.58 11.98
CA VAL A 185 -8.18 -21.63 11.26
C VAL A 185 -9.39 -21.27 12.11
N LEU A 186 -9.54 -19.98 12.43
CA LEU A 186 -10.69 -19.43 13.15
C LEU A 186 -11.50 -18.53 12.21
N ARG A 187 -12.82 -18.71 12.19
CA ARG A 187 -13.74 -17.98 11.30
C ARG A 187 -14.44 -16.79 11.96
N ASP A 188 -14.23 -16.62 13.26
CA ASP A 188 -14.73 -15.45 13.98
C ASP A 188 -13.96 -14.19 13.55
N LYS A 189 -14.61 -13.04 13.65
CA LYS A 189 -14.01 -11.74 13.35
C LYS A 189 -13.33 -11.20 14.61
N VAL A 190 -12.19 -10.54 14.44
CA VAL A 190 -11.58 -9.79 15.54
C VAL A 190 -12.40 -8.55 15.83
N LYS A 191 -12.78 -8.40 17.09
CA LYS A 191 -13.52 -7.25 17.63
C LYS A 191 -12.58 -6.17 18.14
N GLU A 192 -11.54 -6.54 18.89
CA GLU A 192 -10.61 -5.61 19.54
C GLU A 192 -9.28 -6.30 19.90
N PHE A 193 -8.20 -5.52 19.90
CA PHE A 193 -6.90 -5.91 20.46
C PHE A 193 -6.72 -5.29 21.85
N GLN A 194 -6.29 -6.08 22.83
CA GLN A 194 -6.12 -5.64 24.22
C GLN A 194 -4.74 -6.04 24.77
N GLY A 195 -4.31 -5.32 25.81
CA GLY A 195 -3.04 -5.53 26.49
C GLY A 195 -2.65 -4.36 27.39
N GLY A 196 -1.49 -4.49 28.06
CA GLY A 196 -0.88 -3.43 28.85
C GLY A 196 0.08 -2.58 28.01
N GLU A 197 1.38 -2.79 28.21
CA GLU A 197 2.43 -2.13 27.41
C GLU A 197 2.52 -2.65 25.98
N ARG A 198 2.08 -3.90 25.75
CA ARG A 198 2.06 -4.60 24.47
C ARG A 198 0.73 -5.32 24.30
N MET A 199 0.40 -5.72 23.08
CA MET A 199 -0.77 -6.55 22.80
C MET A 199 -0.56 -7.96 23.34
N GLU A 200 -1.59 -8.49 24.00
CA GLU A 200 -1.57 -9.81 24.65
C GLU A 200 -2.82 -10.64 24.32
N THR A 201 -3.92 -9.98 23.96
CA THR A 201 -5.21 -10.65 23.75
C THR A 201 -5.96 -10.11 22.54
N LEU A 202 -6.54 -11.02 21.75
CA LEU A 202 -7.54 -10.71 20.72
C LEU A 202 -8.92 -11.06 21.26
N LEU A 203 -9.82 -10.07 21.30
CA LEU A 203 -11.24 -10.32 21.51
C LEU A 203 -11.90 -10.62 20.17
N LEU A 204 -12.64 -11.72 20.10
CA LEU A 204 -13.41 -12.12 18.93
C LEU A 204 -14.87 -11.65 19.03
N ALA A 205 -15.55 -11.55 17.90
CA ALA A 205 -16.89 -10.95 17.82
C ALA A 205 -17.97 -11.85 18.43
N GLU A 206 -17.81 -13.17 18.38
CA GLU A 206 -18.72 -14.14 18.99
C GLU A 206 -18.42 -14.39 20.47
N GLY A 207 -17.50 -13.62 21.08
CA GLY A 207 -17.24 -13.61 22.52
C GLY A 207 -16.06 -14.47 22.97
N GLY A 208 -15.26 -14.99 22.03
CA GLY A 208 -14.00 -15.68 22.34
C GLY A 208 -12.85 -14.74 22.66
N GLU A 209 -11.88 -15.21 23.43
CA GLU A 209 -10.62 -14.50 23.69
C GLU A 209 -9.44 -15.39 23.31
N LEU A 210 -8.46 -14.83 22.61
CA LEU A 210 -7.22 -15.52 22.24
C LEU A 210 -6.03 -14.81 22.88
N ASN A 211 -5.32 -15.52 23.75
CA ASN A 211 -4.03 -15.05 24.27
C ASN A 211 -2.94 -15.37 23.25
N VAL A 212 -2.23 -14.33 22.80
CA VAL A 212 -1.15 -14.44 21.82
C VAL A 212 -0.01 -13.52 22.22
N ASP A 213 1.18 -13.86 21.75
CA ASP A 213 2.36 -13.02 21.92
C ASP A 213 2.42 -11.88 20.90
N GLY A 214 1.71 -12.01 19.76
CA GLY A 214 1.56 -10.97 18.76
C GLY A 214 0.54 -11.29 17.67
N ALA A 215 0.21 -10.28 16.86
CA ALA A 215 -0.68 -10.40 15.72
C ALA A 215 -0.08 -9.80 14.45
N PHE A 216 -0.22 -10.52 13.34
CA PHE A 216 0.15 -10.08 12.01
C PHE A 216 -1.11 -9.73 11.23
N LEU A 217 -1.18 -8.51 10.74
CA LEU A 217 -2.30 -8.00 9.95
C LEU A 217 -1.86 -7.92 8.49
N LEU A 218 -2.00 -9.03 7.78
CA LEU A 218 -1.72 -9.12 6.36
C LEU A 218 -2.89 -8.49 5.61
N LYS A 219 -2.72 -7.19 5.33
CA LYS A 219 -3.70 -6.36 4.63
C LYS A 219 -3.09 -5.94 3.30
N GLU A 220 -3.91 -5.92 2.24
CA GLU A 220 -3.48 -5.39 0.93
C GLU A 220 -2.97 -3.94 0.98
N GLN A 221 -3.41 -3.18 2.00
CA GLN A 221 -3.04 -1.78 2.19
C GLN A 221 -2.54 -1.55 3.61
N MET A 222 -1.48 -0.77 3.76
CA MET A 222 -0.98 -0.28 5.05
C MET A 222 -1.40 1.18 5.30
N PRO A 223 -1.58 1.59 6.57
CA PRO A 223 -1.76 2.99 6.93
C PRO A 223 -0.61 3.86 6.40
N MET A 224 -0.93 5.02 5.82
CA MET A 224 0.06 5.87 5.15
C MET A 224 1.18 6.38 6.06
N ALA A 225 0.88 6.61 7.33
CA ALA A 225 1.85 7.03 8.34
C ALA A 225 2.94 5.98 8.61
N GLN A 226 2.69 4.71 8.25
CA GLN A 226 3.69 3.64 8.34
C GLN A 226 4.53 3.52 7.08
N LEU A 227 3.96 3.87 5.92
CA LEU A 227 4.67 3.83 4.65
C LEU A 227 5.78 4.89 4.57
N VAL A 228 5.52 6.10 5.08
CA VAL A 228 6.54 7.15 5.20
C VAL A 228 6.39 7.85 6.55
N ASN A 229 7.42 7.76 7.39
CA ASN A 229 7.38 8.34 8.72
C ASN A 229 7.42 9.89 8.65
N GLY A 230 6.63 10.55 9.50
CA GLY A 230 6.57 12.01 9.57
C GLY A 230 5.72 12.69 8.50
N LEU A 231 4.94 11.95 7.69
CA LEU A 231 3.98 12.55 6.76
C LEU A 231 2.88 13.31 7.51
N GLU A 232 2.66 14.57 7.14
CA GLU A 232 1.52 15.35 7.64
C GLU A 232 0.21 14.89 6.99
N LEU A 233 -0.81 14.69 7.81
CA LEU A 233 -2.15 14.34 7.38
C LEU A 233 -3.14 15.47 7.71
N VAL A 234 -4.09 15.70 6.82
CA VAL A 234 -5.31 16.48 7.11
C VAL A 234 -6.49 15.52 7.08
N GLU A 235 -7.20 15.41 8.20
CA GLU A 235 -8.17 14.35 8.46
C GLU A 235 -7.57 12.95 8.29
N LYS A 236 -7.72 12.35 7.11
CA LYS A 236 -7.24 11.00 6.76
C LYS A 236 -6.45 10.98 5.45
N HIS A 237 -6.06 12.15 4.95
CA HIS A 237 -5.42 12.32 3.65
C HIS A 237 -4.05 12.94 3.82
N ILE A 238 -3.14 12.63 2.89
CA ILE A 238 -1.83 13.27 2.86
C ILE A 238 -2.02 14.75 2.56
N LYS A 239 -1.48 15.60 3.42
CA LYS A 239 -1.45 17.03 3.19
C LYS A 239 -0.52 17.31 2.02
N VAL A 240 -1.04 17.98 0.99
CA VAL A 240 -0.27 18.40 -0.18
C VAL A 240 -0.51 19.87 -0.49
N ASP A 241 0.49 20.49 -1.11
CA ASP A 241 0.34 21.82 -1.71
C ASP A 241 -0.33 21.77 -3.10
N THR A 242 -0.39 22.90 -3.79
CA THR A 242 -0.95 22.99 -5.14
C THR A 242 -0.15 22.23 -6.19
N ASN A 243 1.11 21.88 -5.93
CA ASN A 243 2.00 21.12 -6.82
C ASN A 243 2.03 19.62 -6.46
N MET A 244 1.16 19.18 -5.57
CA MET A 244 1.09 17.82 -5.03
C MET A 244 2.30 17.41 -4.17
N ALA A 245 3.09 18.38 -3.71
CA ALA A 245 4.22 18.14 -2.82
C ALA A 245 3.72 17.95 -1.38
N THR A 246 4.31 16.99 -0.66
CA THR A 246 4.05 16.77 0.77
C THR A 246 4.99 17.63 1.63
N ASN A 247 4.93 17.48 2.96
CA ASN A 247 5.90 18.11 3.86
C ASN A 247 7.32 17.53 3.75
N ILE A 248 7.50 16.39 3.08
CA ILE A 248 8.79 15.74 2.87
C ILE A 248 9.31 16.08 1.46
N PRO A 249 10.42 16.81 1.32
CA PRO A 249 10.97 17.18 0.01
C PRO A 249 11.28 15.96 -0.85
N GLY A 250 10.78 15.94 -2.09
CA GLY A 250 10.94 14.80 -3.01
C GLY A 250 9.86 13.71 -2.89
N VAL A 251 8.95 13.84 -1.93
CA VAL A 251 7.74 13.01 -1.81
C VAL A 251 6.51 13.82 -2.23
N PHE A 252 5.75 13.24 -3.15
CA PHE A 252 4.51 13.78 -3.70
C PHE A 252 3.35 12.83 -3.42
N ALA A 253 2.11 13.32 -3.44
CA ALA A 253 0.93 12.48 -3.30
C ALA A 253 -0.22 12.95 -4.20
N ALA A 254 -0.92 12.02 -4.84
CA ALA A 254 -1.96 12.35 -5.83
C ALA A 254 -3.13 11.36 -5.85
N GLY A 255 -4.31 11.89 -6.18
CA GLY A 255 -5.56 11.14 -6.21
C GLY A 255 -6.25 11.14 -4.86
N ASP A 256 -7.05 10.11 -4.61
CA ASP A 256 -7.92 10.08 -3.43
C ASP A 256 -7.12 10.08 -2.11
N VAL A 257 -5.87 9.62 -2.14
CA VAL A 257 -4.89 9.68 -1.04
C VAL A 257 -4.64 11.11 -0.54
N ALA A 258 -4.80 12.09 -1.44
CA ALA A 258 -4.60 13.52 -1.22
C ALA A 258 -5.93 14.28 -1.05
N GLY A 259 -7.02 13.59 -0.72
CA GLY A 259 -8.27 14.21 -0.30
C GLY A 259 -9.45 14.04 -1.24
N LYS A 260 -10.59 14.59 -0.82
CA LYS A 260 -11.83 14.67 -1.60
C LYS A 260 -11.77 15.78 -2.68
N PRO A 261 -12.66 15.78 -3.68
CA PRO A 261 -13.62 14.72 -4.00
C PRO A 261 -12.93 13.48 -4.60
N TYR A 262 -13.50 12.29 -4.38
CA TYR A 262 -12.99 11.04 -4.95
C TYR A 262 -13.55 10.86 -6.36
N GLN A 263 -12.79 11.30 -7.36
CA GLN A 263 -13.22 11.36 -8.76
C GLN A 263 -12.08 10.97 -9.68
N VAL A 264 -12.37 10.13 -10.68
CA VAL A 264 -11.36 9.62 -11.63
C VAL A 264 -10.64 10.77 -12.34
N ALA A 265 -11.39 11.77 -12.83
CA ALA A 265 -10.81 12.93 -13.52
C ALA A 265 -9.87 13.75 -12.61
N LYS A 266 -10.24 13.94 -11.34
CA LYS A 266 -9.37 14.59 -10.34
C LYS A 266 -8.09 13.78 -10.16
N ALA A 267 -8.22 12.47 -9.96
CA ALA A 267 -7.08 11.59 -9.73
C ALA A 267 -6.11 11.58 -10.91
N VAL A 268 -6.62 11.51 -12.14
CA VAL A 268 -5.80 11.60 -13.35
C VAL A 268 -5.06 12.94 -13.43
N GLY A 269 -5.76 14.06 -13.21
CA GLY A 269 -5.16 15.40 -13.26
C GLY A 269 -4.09 15.62 -12.18
N GLN A 270 -4.35 15.18 -10.95
CA GLN A 270 -3.37 15.26 -9.87
C GLN A 270 -2.17 14.34 -10.11
N GLY A 271 -2.39 13.14 -10.67
CA GLY A 271 -1.31 12.23 -11.04
C GLY A 271 -0.35 12.85 -12.06
N GLN A 272 -0.89 13.52 -13.08
CA GLN A 272 -0.09 14.29 -14.03
C GLN A 272 0.70 15.39 -13.32
N LEU A 273 0.07 16.18 -12.46
CA LEU A 273 0.73 17.28 -11.77
C LEU A 273 1.86 16.79 -10.86
N ALA A 274 1.62 15.73 -10.07
CA ALA A 274 2.65 15.13 -9.23
C ALA A 274 3.82 14.58 -10.04
N ALA A 275 3.58 13.98 -11.21
CA ALA A 275 4.65 13.54 -12.10
C ALA A 275 5.52 14.70 -12.59
N LEU A 276 4.91 15.81 -13.01
CA LEU A 276 5.64 16.99 -13.46
C LEU A 276 6.48 17.59 -12.32
N SER A 277 5.91 17.69 -11.12
CA SER A 277 6.62 18.19 -9.94
C SER A 277 7.77 17.28 -9.52
N ALA A 278 7.57 15.96 -9.54
CA ALA A 278 8.60 14.98 -9.22
C ALA A 278 9.77 15.04 -10.21
N VAL A 279 9.48 15.10 -11.51
CA VAL A 279 10.52 15.24 -12.54
C VAL A 279 11.28 16.56 -12.38
N ALA A 280 10.58 17.67 -12.14
CA ALA A 280 11.24 18.97 -11.89
C ALA A 280 12.16 18.92 -10.66
N TYR A 281 11.74 18.23 -9.60
CA TYR A 281 12.57 18.02 -8.41
C TYR A 281 13.83 17.21 -8.75
N VAL A 282 13.70 16.08 -9.46
CA VAL A 282 14.83 15.26 -9.92
C VAL A 282 15.83 16.11 -10.72
N ASP A 283 15.32 16.94 -11.64
CA ASP A 283 16.14 17.76 -12.52
C ASP A 283 16.88 18.86 -11.75
N SER A 284 16.22 19.48 -10.76
CA SER A 284 16.85 20.49 -9.90
C SER A 284 18.04 19.95 -9.09
N LYS A 285 18.02 18.65 -8.76
CA LYS A 285 19.06 17.98 -7.94
C LYS A 285 20.23 17.45 -8.75
N LYS A 286 20.09 17.30 -10.07
CA LYS A 286 21.18 16.87 -10.97
C LYS A 286 22.16 18.01 -11.30
N GLY A 287 21.90 19.23 -10.82
CA GLY A 287 22.53 20.45 -11.32
C GLY A 287 21.93 20.76 -12.69
N ALA A 288 21.31 21.94 -12.83
CA ALA A 288 20.85 22.40 -14.13
C ALA A 288 22.02 22.32 -15.14
N PRO A 289 21.77 21.90 -16.39
CA PRO A 289 22.75 22.13 -17.43
C PRO A 289 22.94 23.65 -17.57
N VAL A 290 24.20 24.07 -17.70
CA VAL A 290 24.59 25.41 -18.18
C VAL A 290 23.93 25.68 -19.53
#